data_AF-A0A0N4X0S8-F1
#
_entry.id   AF-A0A0N4X0S8-F1
#
_cell.length_a   1.000
_cell.length_b   1.000
_cell.length_c   1.000
_cell.angle_alpha   90.00
_cell.angle_beta   90.00
_cell.angle_gamma   90.00
#
_symmetry.space_group_name_H-M   'P 1'
#
loop_
_entity.id
_entity.type
_entity.pdbx_description
1 polymer ?
#
loop_
_entity_poly.entity_id
_entity_poly.type
_entity_poly.pdbx_seq_one_letter_code
_entity_poly.pdbx_strand_id
1 'polypeptide(L)'
;MLTTVAFGVIKSTERAGKVHVSLLDYHKLPLSFVLNTKDKITVPTCPLTLSALDETMLRSLDIRLETLTALRRVNPDILIGIDYFWDIVTTETPVTLPSGLVLCHTRFGPTISGSKFFRSVFIAIRHRS
;
A
#
# COMPACT_ATOMS: atom_id res chain seq x y z
N MET A 1 0.09 -0.07 27.10
CA MET A 1 -1.38 -0.02 26.89
C MET A 1 -1.64 0.99 25.78
N LEU A 2 -2.41 0.63 24.77
CA LEU A 2 -2.72 1.48 23.61
C LEU A 2 -4.24 1.60 23.50
N THR A 3 -4.74 2.82 23.32
CA THR A 3 -6.16 3.07 23.02
C THR A 3 -6.26 3.52 21.58
N THR A 4 -6.93 2.72 20.75
CA THR A 4 -7.18 3.04 19.34
C THR A 4 -8.58 3.59 19.19
N VAL A 5 -8.71 4.72 18.48
CA VAL A 5 -10.00 5.27 18.07
C VAL A 5 -10.11 5.07 16.55
N ALA A 6 -11.03 4.21 16.12
CA ALA A 6 -11.28 4.00 14.70
C ALA A 6 -12.17 5.11 14.12
N PHE A 7 -12.14 5.29 12.80
CA PHE A 7 -13.08 6.15 12.08
C PHE A 7 -14.50 5.61 12.29
N GLY A 8 -15.27 6.24 13.18
CA GLY A 8 -16.63 5.80 13.52
C GLY A 8 -16.92 5.61 15.02
N VAL A 9 -16.15 6.21 15.93
CA VAL A 9 -16.45 6.29 17.39
C VAL A 9 -16.23 4.97 18.16
N ILE A 10 -15.76 3.90 17.52
CA ILE A 10 -15.37 2.68 18.24
C ILE A 10 -14.01 2.92 18.90
N LYS A 11 -14.00 2.90 20.24
CA LYS A 11 -12.79 2.94 21.07
C LYS A 11 -12.49 1.53 21.55
N SER A 12 -11.30 1.05 21.29
CA SER A 12 -10.79 -0.19 21.89
C SER A 12 -9.50 0.10 22.63
N THR A 13 -9.29 -0.63 23.74
CA THR A 13 -8.03 -0.59 24.47
C THR A 13 -7.44 -1.99 24.43
N GLU A 14 -6.16 -2.05 24.07
CA GLU A 14 -5.41 -3.29 23.95
C GLU A 14 -4.05 -3.18 24.62
N ARG A 15 -3.53 -4.32 25.09
CA ARG A 15 -2.15 -4.38 25.59
C ARG A 15 -1.23 -4.56 24.40
N ALA A 16 -0.54 -3.49 24.02
CA ALA A 16 0.50 -3.50 23.02
C ALA A 16 1.87 -3.17 23.65
N GLY A 17 2.91 -3.84 23.17
CA GLY A 17 4.31 -3.46 23.35
C GLY A 17 4.81 -2.60 22.19
N LYS A 18 6.04 -2.10 22.30
CA LYS A 18 6.73 -1.37 21.23
C LYS A 18 7.95 -2.16 20.79
N VAL A 19 8.20 -2.20 19.48
CA VAL A 19 9.36 -2.86 18.87
C VAL A 19 10.04 -1.90 17.91
N HIS A 20 11.37 -1.89 17.94
CA HIS A 20 12.20 -1.23 16.95
C HIS A 20 12.45 -2.18 15.78
N VAL A 21 12.08 -1.76 14.57
CA VAL A 21 12.25 -2.54 13.35
C VAL A 21 13.13 -1.75 12.40
N SER A 22 14.14 -2.38 11.81
CA SER A 22 14.94 -1.80 10.73
C SER A 22 14.79 -2.69 9.50
N LEU A 23 14.24 -2.12 8.42
CA LEU A 23 14.09 -2.79 7.14
C LEU A 23 15.11 -2.22 6.14
N LEU A 24 15.56 -3.05 5.20
CA LEU A 24 16.33 -2.58 4.05
C LEU A 24 15.38 -2.23 2.92
N ASP A 25 15.53 -1.04 2.38
CA ASP A 25 14.78 -0.61 1.21
C ASP A 25 15.32 -1.25 -0.09
N TYR A 26 14.72 -0.90 -1.22
CA TYR A 26 15.12 -1.37 -2.54
C TYR A 26 16.60 -1.06 -2.86
N HIS A 27 17.11 0.08 -2.37
CA HIS A 27 18.50 0.52 -2.53
C HIS A 27 19.44 0.02 -1.43
N LYS A 28 18.99 -0.91 -0.58
CA LYS A 28 19.75 -1.46 0.57
C LYS A 28 20.08 -0.41 1.64
N LEU A 29 19.31 0.68 1.70
CA LEU A 29 19.40 1.67 2.76
C LEU A 29 18.47 1.27 3.91
N PRO A 30 18.92 1.41 5.17
CA PRO A 30 18.10 1.08 6.32
C PRO A 30 16.98 2.13 6.51
N LEU A 31 15.79 1.65 6.82
CA LEU A 31 14.64 2.44 7.23
C LEU A 31 14.10 1.89 8.55
N SER A 32 14.08 2.74 9.57
CA SER A 32 13.80 2.35 10.96
C SER A 32 12.41 2.83 11.40
N PHE A 33 11.72 1.96 12.12
CA PHE A 33 10.36 2.19 12.62
C PHE A 33 10.27 1.82 14.11
N VAL A 34 9.42 2.54 14.83
CA VAL A 34 8.90 2.13 16.13
C VAL A 34 7.45 1.71 15.96
N LEU A 35 7.19 0.40 16.07
CA LEU A 35 5.89 -0.20 15.80
C LEU A 35 5.28 -0.76 17.08
N ASN A 36 3.95 -0.87 17.09
CA ASN A 36 3.23 -1.52 18.18
C ASN A 36 3.03 -3.01 17.87
N THR A 37 3.20 -3.88 18.86
CA THR A 37 2.92 -5.31 18.72
C THR A 37 1.41 -5.57 18.73
N LYS A 38 0.96 -6.53 17.91
CA LYS A 38 -0.42 -7.03 17.88
C LYS A 38 -0.44 -8.54 17.65
N ASP A 39 -1.34 -9.25 18.34
CA ASP A 39 -1.54 -10.69 18.14
C ASP A 39 -2.05 -11.00 16.72
N LYS A 40 -2.88 -10.10 16.18
CA LYS A 40 -3.36 -10.15 14.80
C LYS A 40 -3.23 -8.78 14.16
N ILE A 41 -2.34 -8.66 13.18
CA ILE A 41 -2.04 -7.40 12.50
C ILE A 41 -3.15 -7.04 11.52
N THR A 42 -3.42 -7.94 10.57
CA THR A 42 -4.53 -7.81 9.61
C THR A 42 -4.85 -9.18 9.01
N VAL A 43 -5.87 -9.24 8.14
CA VAL A 43 -6.18 -10.43 7.35
C VAL A 43 -5.14 -10.63 6.24
N PRO A 44 -4.87 -11.87 5.81
CA PRO A 44 -4.04 -12.12 4.65
C PRO A 44 -4.54 -11.37 3.42
N THR A 45 -3.62 -10.83 2.64
CA THR A 45 -3.95 -10.11 1.40
C THR A 45 -4.37 -11.11 0.33
N CYS A 46 -5.49 -10.86 -0.34
CA CYS A 46 -5.91 -11.64 -1.49
C CYS A 46 -5.15 -11.18 -2.75
N PRO A 47 -4.68 -12.11 -3.60
CA PRO A 47 -4.07 -11.76 -4.88
C PRO A 47 -5.02 -10.93 -5.74
N LEU A 48 -4.48 -9.87 -6.33
CA LEU A 48 -5.16 -9.10 -7.37
C LEU A 48 -5.08 -9.85 -8.70
N THR A 49 -6.18 -9.86 -9.45
CA THR A 49 -6.21 -10.32 -10.85
C THR A 49 -6.07 -9.12 -11.78
N LEU A 50 -5.01 -9.09 -12.59
CA LEU A 50 -4.80 -8.05 -13.61
C LEU A 50 -5.59 -8.35 -14.88
N SER A 51 -5.95 -7.31 -15.64
CA SER A 51 -6.42 -7.47 -17.01
C SER A 51 -5.24 -7.53 -17.98
N ALA A 52 -5.42 -8.13 -19.17
CA ALA A 52 -4.37 -8.17 -20.20
C ALA A 52 -3.87 -6.77 -20.61
N LEU A 53 -4.74 -5.76 -20.56
CA LEU A 53 -4.38 -4.36 -20.82
C LEU A 53 -3.48 -3.79 -19.70
N ASP A 54 -3.79 -4.09 -18.44
CA ASP A 54 -2.94 -3.70 -17.32
C ASP A 54 -1.57 -4.38 -17.41
N GLU A 55 -1.52 -5.68 -17.72
CA GLU A 55 -0.25 -6.40 -17.88
C GLU A 55 0.61 -5.83 -19.00
N THR A 56 -0.01 -5.48 -20.13
CA THR A 56 0.69 -4.84 -21.26
C THR A 56 1.24 -3.48 -20.85
N MET A 57 0.45 -2.67 -20.14
CA MET A 57 0.90 -1.37 -19.66
C MET A 57 2.04 -1.51 -18.66
N LEU A 58 1.94 -2.42 -17.70
CA LEU A 58 3.00 -2.67 -16.72
C LEU A 58 4.31 -3.08 -17.39
N ARG A 59 4.25 -3.97 -18.39
CA ARG A 59 5.45 -4.35 -19.18
C ARG A 59 6.03 -3.17 -19.95
N SER A 60 5.18 -2.28 -20.49
CA SER A 60 5.67 -1.07 -21.18
C SER A 60 6.33 -0.05 -20.25
N LEU A 61 6.04 -0.13 -18.95
CA LEU A 61 6.66 0.67 -17.88
C LEU A 61 7.89 -0.04 -17.26
N ASP A 62 8.38 -1.12 -17.88
CA ASP A 62 9.46 -1.98 -17.36
C ASP A 62 9.16 -2.58 -15.97
N ILE A 63 7.88 -2.74 -15.63
CA ILE A 63 7.46 -3.40 -14.39
C ILE A 63 7.37 -4.89 -14.61
N ARG A 64 8.21 -5.61 -13.88
CA ARG A 64 8.20 -7.07 -13.80
C ARG A 64 7.05 -7.54 -12.92
N LEU A 65 6.09 -8.26 -13.49
CA LEU A 65 4.89 -8.70 -12.76
C LEU A 65 5.24 -9.55 -11.53
N GLU A 66 6.29 -10.36 -11.62
CA GLU A 66 6.75 -11.21 -10.53
C GLU A 66 7.26 -10.43 -9.31
N THR A 67 7.64 -9.16 -9.45
CA THR A 67 8.08 -8.32 -8.32
C THR A 67 6.89 -7.72 -7.56
N LEU A 68 5.69 -7.74 -8.14
CA LEU A 68 4.49 -7.19 -7.53
C LEU A 68 3.90 -8.15 -6.49
N THR A 69 4.07 -7.81 -5.22
CA THR A 69 3.52 -8.58 -4.09
C THR A 69 1.99 -8.64 -4.12
N ALA A 70 1.32 -7.64 -4.72
CA ALA A 70 -0.13 -7.59 -4.89
C ALA A 70 -0.69 -8.79 -5.68
N LEU A 71 0.12 -9.49 -6.47
CA LEU A 71 -0.30 -10.67 -7.25
C LEU A 71 -0.15 -11.98 -6.46
N ARG A 72 0.26 -11.91 -5.20
CA ARG A 72 0.53 -13.06 -4.34
C ARG A 72 -0.31 -13.00 -3.07
N ARG A 73 -0.62 -14.17 -2.52
CA ARG A 73 -1.24 -14.25 -1.19
C ARG A 73 -0.15 -14.03 -0.15
N VAL A 74 -0.30 -13.00 0.66
CA VAL A 74 0.69 -12.63 1.68
C VAL A 74 0.00 -12.59 3.05
N ASN A 75 0.66 -13.12 4.07
CA ASN A 75 0.28 -12.90 5.46
C ASN A 75 1.25 -11.87 6.04
N PRO A 76 0.83 -10.62 6.28
CA PRO A 76 1.76 -9.56 6.65
C PRO A 76 2.18 -9.66 8.12
N ASP A 77 3.49 -9.71 8.36
CA ASP A 77 4.10 -9.70 9.70
C ASP A 77 4.36 -8.27 10.23
N ILE A 78 4.33 -7.28 9.35
CA ILE A 78 4.58 -5.87 9.67
C ILE A 78 3.49 -5.03 8.99
N LEU A 79 2.82 -4.19 9.77
CA LEU A 79 1.94 -3.16 9.27
C LEU A 79 2.51 -1.80 9.63
N ILE A 80 2.90 -1.05 8.61
CA ILE A 80 3.41 0.30 8.78
C ILE A 80 2.23 1.27 8.70
N GLY A 81 2.04 2.03 9.78
CA GLY A 81 0.97 3.02 9.89
C GLY A 81 1.22 4.26 9.03
N ILE A 82 0.19 5.11 8.96
CA ILE A 82 0.22 6.37 8.21
C ILE A 82 1.30 7.34 8.71
N ASP A 83 1.73 7.20 9.97
CA ASP A 83 2.77 8.04 10.58
C ASP A 83 4.09 7.99 9.81
N TYR A 84 4.37 6.89 9.10
CA TYR A 84 5.57 6.70 8.29
C TYR A 84 5.30 6.78 6.78
N PHE A 85 4.11 7.24 6.38
CA PHE A 85 3.69 7.22 4.97
C PHE A 85 4.67 7.97 4.06
N TRP A 86 5.08 9.16 4.47
CA TRP A 86 5.99 10.02 3.69
C TRP A 86 7.42 9.49 3.62
N ASP A 87 7.82 8.64 4.56
CA ASP A 87 9.13 7.99 4.51
C ASP A 87 9.16 6.82 3.53
N ILE A 88 7.99 6.26 3.20
CA ILE A 88 7.84 5.07 2.36
C ILE A 88 7.49 5.42 0.93
N VAL A 89 6.59 6.38 0.71
CA VAL A 89 6.12 6.74 -0.63
C VAL A 89 7.17 7.61 -1.32
N THR A 90 7.50 7.27 -2.56
CA THR A 90 8.43 8.06 -3.37
C THR A 90 7.72 9.24 -4.03
N THR A 91 8.49 10.21 -4.54
CA THR A 91 7.95 11.36 -5.27
C THR A 91 7.51 11.04 -6.70
N GLU A 92 7.68 9.79 -7.15
CA GLU A 92 7.27 9.39 -8.49
C GLU A 92 5.75 9.46 -8.63
N THR A 93 5.30 10.01 -9.76
CA THR A 93 3.87 10.20 -10.00
C THR A 93 3.17 8.85 -10.15
N PRO A 94 2.10 8.59 -9.39
CA PRO A 94 1.33 7.36 -9.56
C PRO A 94 0.75 7.24 -10.97
N VAL A 95 0.70 6.01 -11.49
CA VAL A 95 0.17 5.71 -12.82
C VAL A 95 -1.13 4.94 -12.69
N THR A 96 -2.19 5.48 -13.29
CA THR A 96 -3.48 4.79 -13.38
C THR A 96 -3.45 3.79 -14.54
N LEU A 97 -3.69 2.52 -14.23
CA LEU A 97 -3.81 1.43 -15.19
C LEU A 97 -5.19 1.43 -15.88
N PRO A 98 -5.36 0.79 -17.05
CA PRO A 98 -6.62 0.78 -17.81
C PRO A 98 -7.85 0.27 -17.03
N SER A 99 -7.64 -0.58 -16.03
CA SER A 99 -8.70 -1.06 -15.13
C SER A 99 -9.11 -0.06 -14.03
N GLY A 100 -8.41 1.06 -13.88
CA GLY A 100 -8.59 2.02 -12.77
C GLY A 100 -7.76 1.70 -11.53
N LEU A 101 -6.96 0.62 -11.56
CA LEU A 101 -5.94 0.37 -10.55
C LEU A 101 -4.84 1.42 -10.62
N VAL A 102 -4.12 1.62 -9.52
CA VAL A 102 -3.06 2.62 -9.44
C VAL A 102 -1.74 1.95 -9.08
N LEU A 103 -0.76 2.12 -9.94
CA LEU A 103 0.64 1.79 -9.70
C LEU A 103 1.30 2.95 -8.95
N CYS A 104 1.86 2.67 -7.77
CA CYS A 104 2.61 3.61 -6.96
C CYS A 104 4.03 3.08 -6.70
N HIS A 105 5.00 3.97 -6.56
CA HIS A 105 6.36 3.61 -6.18
C HIS A 105 6.61 3.90 -4.70
N THR A 106 7.14 2.90 -4.02
CA THR A 106 7.56 2.99 -2.62
C THR A 106 9.07 2.72 -2.53
N ARG A 107 9.66 3.05 -1.38
CA ARG A 107 11.04 2.67 -1.04
C ARG A 107 11.30 1.17 -1.13
N PHE A 108 10.26 0.33 -1.03
CA PHE A 108 10.37 -1.13 -1.15
C PHE A 108 10.05 -1.66 -2.56
N GLY A 109 9.87 -0.76 -3.53
CA GLY A 109 9.55 -1.09 -4.91
C GLY A 109 8.11 -0.71 -5.31
N PRO A 110 7.73 -1.03 -6.56
CA PRO A 110 6.40 -0.74 -7.09
C PRO A 110 5.33 -1.58 -6.40
N THR A 111 4.16 -0.96 -6.18
CA THR A 111 2.98 -1.62 -5.62
C THR A 111 1.73 -1.20 -6.40
N ILE A 112 0.72 -2.07 -6.42
CA ILE A 112 -0.57 -1.79 -7.05
C ILE A 112 -1.63 -1.69 -5.97
N SER A 113 -2.45 -0.65 -6.06
CA SER A 113 -3.55 -0.39 -5.15
C SER A 113 -4.81 0.02 -5.90
N GLY A 114 -5.89 0.22 -5.14
CA GLY A 114 -7.19 0.60 -5.66
C GLY A 114 -8.12 -0.59 -5.90
N SER A 115 -9.32 -0.27 -6.34
CA SER A 115 -10.34 -1.23 -6.72
C SER A 115 -10.70 -1.00 -8.18
N LYS A 116 -11.12 -2.06 -8.88
CA LYS A 116 -11.61 -2.00 -10.28
C LYS A 116 -12.87 -1.14 -10.46
N PHE A 117 -13.31 -0.45 -9.41
CA PHE A 117 -14.52 0.37 -9.35
C PHE A 117 -14.33 1.81 -9.84
N PHE A 118 -13.09 2.32 -9.94
CA PHE A 118 -12.85 3.72 -10.34
C PHE A 118 -12.80 3.90 -11.86
N ARG A 119 -13.87 3.53 -12.56
CA ARG A 119 -14.09 3.91 -13.97
C ARG A 119 -14.82 5.25 -14.16
N SER A 120 -15.27 5.92 -13.08
CA SER A 120 -16.25 7.02 -13.24
C SER A 120 -16.08 8.30 -12.40
N VAL A 121 -14.94 8.56 -11.73
CA VAL A 121 -14.83 9.79 -10.89
C VAL A 121 -13.98 10.91 -11.52
N PHE A 122 -13.36 10.69 -12.68
CA PHE A 122 -12.59 11.76 -13.36
C PHE A 122 -13.43 12.72 -14.23
N ILE A 123 -14.76 12.57 -14.29
CA ILE A 123 -15.64 13.51 -15.04
C ILE A 123 -16.24 14.61 -14.15
N ALA A 124 -16.11 14.56 -12.82
CA ALA A 124 -16.87 15.45 -11.93
C ALA A 124 -16.05 16.53 -11.18
N ILE A 125 -14.86 16.90 -11.65
CA ILE A 125 -14.20 18.14 -11.19
C ILE A 125 -13.77 18.97 -12.41
N ARG A 126 -14.75 19.47 -13.17
CA ARG A 126 -14.57 20.71 -13.92
C ARG A 126 -14.95 21.88 -13.03
N HIS A 127 -13.93 22.67 -12.71
CA HIS A 127 -13.97 24.02 -12.20
C HIS A 127 -15.22 24.77 -12.66
N ARG A 128 -16.09 25.18 -11.73
CA ARG A 128 -16.91 26.38 -11.93
C ARG A 128 -16.04 27.54 -11.47
N SER A 129 -15.43 28.21 -12.45
CA SER A 129 -15.07 29.63 -12.36
C SER A 129 -16.32 30.48 -12.16
#